data_AF-A0A2M7BR99-F1
#
_entry.id   AF-A0A2M7BR99-F1
#
_cell.length_a   1.000
_cell.length_b   1.000
_cell.length_c   1.000
_cell.angle_alpha   90.00
_cell.angle_beta   90.00
_cell.angle_gamma   90.00
#
_symmetry.space_group_name_H-M   'P 1'
#
loop_
_entity.id
_entity.type
_entity.pdbx_description
1 polymer ?
#
loop_
_entity_poly.entity_id
_entity_poly.type
_entity_poly.pdbx_seq_one_letter_code
_entity_poly.pdbx_strand_id
1 'polypeptide(L)'
;MEVPLRIYTYYRCSRQINKQCKQPPVTEKDFEDQVSKELVHIHIPDDFLKWGYKYLKDYVQKDVNQFAQLEESTKRQLTLEKQRKQNLFDRFIEPENKNGEMISSVDYKEKKGEITKRIAILEDQLQTSYNNLDHASENTGKPLPFLIELSIGLKMAAGSRKESYSLRLI
;
A
#
# COMPACT_ATOMS: atom_id res chain seq x y z
N MET A 1 2.81 50.33 -12.07
CA MET A 1 3.16 49.64 -10.81
C MET A 1 1.87 49.08 -10.26
N GLU A 2 1.66 47.77 -10.39
CA GLU A 2 0.45 47.13 -9.86
C GLU A 2 0.65 46.88 -8.35
N VAL A 3 -0.28 47.41 -7.54
CA VAL A 3 -0.25 47.20 -6.09
C VAL A 3 -0.99 45.89 -5.80
N PRO A 4 -0.35 44.90 -5.16
CA PRO A 4 -1.01 43.63 -4.87
C PRO A 4 -2.13 43.83 -3.83
N LEU A 5 -3.32 43.33 -4.16
CA LEU A 5 -4.46 43.25 -3.26
C LEU A 5 -4.14 42.32 -2.08
N ARG A 6 -4.27 42.83 -0.85
CA ARG A 6 -4.13 42.04 0.38
C ARG A 6 -5.50 41.56 0.82
N ILE A 7 -5.70 40.24 0.85
CA ILE A 7 -6.91 39.60 1.36
C ILE A 7 -6.66 39.20 2.81
N TYR A 8 -7.61 39.49 3.70
CA TYR A 8 -7.55 39.11 5.11
C TYR A 8 -8.76 38.26 5.48
N THR A 9 -8.52 37.08 6.01
CA THR A 9 -9.54 36.15 6.51
C THR A 9 -9.73 36.33 8.01
N TYR A 10 -10.99 36.46 8.44
CA TYR A 10 -11.35 36.57 9.85
C TYR A 10 -12.43 35.55 10.21
N TYR A 11 -12.21 34.84 11.30
CA TYR A 11 -13.19 33.94 11.89
C TYR A 11 -13.99 34.66 12.96
N ARG A 12 -15.29 34.47 12.96
CA ARG A 12 -16.19 35.08 13.95
C ARG A 12 -17.24 34.09 14.41
N CYS A 13 -17.63 34.24 15.66
CA CYS A 13 -18.74 33.52 16.24
C CYS A 13 -20.04 33.84 15.46
N SER A 14 -20.81 32.81 15.10
CA SER A 14 -22.12 33.01 14.48
C SER A 14 -23.13 33.47 15.53
N ARG A 15 -23.44 34.77 15.54
CA ARG A 15 -24.44 35.37 16.45
C ARG A 15 -25.86 34.90 16.17
N GLN A 16 -26.11 34.26 15.03
CA GLN A 16 -27.37 33.57 14.75
C GLN A 16 -27.54 32.35 15.66
N ILE A 17 -26.44 31.67 15.98
CA ILE A 17 -26.42 30.47 16.84
C ILE A 17 -26.28 30.86 18.30
N ASN A 18 -25.34 31.76 18.63
CA ASN A 18 -25.14 32.24 20.00
C ASN A 18 -25.18 33.78 20.07
N LYS A 19 -26.33 34.32 20.47
CA LYS A 19 -26.56 35.77 20.61
C LYS A 19 -25.75 36.42 21.74
N GLN A 20 -25.25 35.64 22.70
CA GLN A 20 -24.47 36.14 23.85
C GLN A 20 -22.96 36.16 23.60
N CYS A 21 -22.52 35.69 22.43
CA CYS A 21 -21.11 35.61 22.08
C CYS A 21 -20.48 37.01 21.91
N LYS A 22 -19.67 37.41 22.89
CA LYS A 22 -18.97 38.71 22.91
C LYS A 22 -17.53 38.64 22.38
N GLN A 23 -17.10 37.50 21.87
CA GLN A 23 -15.73 37.31 21.38
C GLN A 23 -15.47 38.17 20.13
N PRO A 24 -14.32 38.85 20.05
CA PRO A 24 -13.94 39.57 18.84
C PRO A 24 -13.64 38.60 17.69
N PRO A 25 -13.75 39.04 16.43
CA PRO A 25 -13.24 38.28 15.30
C PRO A 25 -11.73 38.00 15.46
N VAL A 26 -11.32 36.79 15.10
CA VAL A 26 -9.94 36.32 15.20
C VAL A 26 -9.37 36.23 13.79
N THR A 27 -8.10 36.61 13.60
CA THR A 27 -7.45 36.42 12.29
C THR A 27 -7.20 34.94 12.03
N GLU A 28 -7.03 34.56 10.77
CA GLU A 28 -6.68 33.18 10.41
C GLU A 28 -5.42 32.69 11.13
N LYS A 29 -4.39 33.53 11.17
CA LYS A 29 -3.14 33.23 11.88
C LYS A 29 -3.35 33.01 13.37
N ASP A 30 -4.10 33.90 14.04
CA ASP A 30 -4.34 33.77 15.49
C ASP A 30 -5.18 32.53 15.82
N PHE A 31 -6.05 32.11 14.90
CA PHE A 31 -6.83 30.88 15.02
C PHE A 31 -5.95 29.64 14.86
N GLU A 32 -5.08 29.61 13.84
CA GLU A 32 -4.10 28.53 13.66
C GLU A 32 -3.16 28.38 14.86
N ASP A 33 -2.74 29.50 15.45
CA ASP A 33 -1.91 29.51 16.67
C ASP A 33 -2.67 28.92 17.88
N GLN A 34 -3.97 29.21 18.02
CA GLN A 34 -4.81 28.62 19.07
C GLN A 34 -4.97 27.12 18.88
N VAL A 35 -5.29 26.68 17.66
CA VAL A 35 -5.42 25.25 17.33
C VAL A 35 -4.11 24.53 17.58
N SER A 36 -2.98 25.10 17.16
CA SER A 36 -1.65 24.51 17.36
C SER A 36 -1.31 24.32 18.84
N LYS A 37 -1.66 25.30 19.69
CA LYS A 37 -1.46 25.19 21.15
C LYS A 37 -2.28 24.06 21.77
N GLU A 38 -3.53 23.90 21.34
CA GLU A 38 -4.38 22.82 21.83
C GLU A 38 -3.89 21.45 21.35
N LEU A 39 -3.43 21.35 20.09
CA LEU A 39 -2.88 20.12 19.53
C LEU A 39 -1.62 19.64 20.26
N VAL A 40 -0.79 20.55 20.76
CA VAL A 40 0.41 20.22 21.57
C VAL A 40 0.07 19.43 22.83
N HIS A 41 -1.11 19.64 23.40
CA HIS A 41 -1.55 18.92 24.60
C HIS A 41 -2.14 17.54 24.31
N ILE A 42 -2.38 17.20 23.04
CA ILE A 42 -2.85 15.89 22.64
C ILE A 42 -1.66 14.93 22.57
N HIS A 43 -1.52 14.09 23.59
CA HIS A 43 -0.51 13.04 23.64
C HIS A 43 -1.12 11.69 23.27
N ILE A 44 -0.47 10.96 22.36
CA ILE A 44 -0.82 9.57 22.06
C ILE A 44 -0.16 8.70 23.14
N PRO A 45 -0.92 7.88 23.89
CA PRO A 45 -0.34 7.01 24.92
C PRO A 45 0.71 6.06 24.33
N ASP A 46 1.83 5.88 25.02
CA ASP A 46 2.91 4.98 24.59
C ASP A 46 2.43 3.52 24.40
N ASP A 47 1.48 3.08 25.21
CA ASP A 47 0.89 1.75 25.09
C ASP A 47 0.09 1.59 23.79
N PHE A 48 -0.56 2.67 23.34
CA PHE A 48 -1.24 2.70 22.05
C PHE A 48 -0.24 2.64 20.90
N LEU A 49 0.88 3.36 20.99
CA LEU A 49 1.95 3.28 19.98
C LEU A 49 2.56 1.88 19.89
N LYS A 50 2.87 1.25 21.03
CA LYS A 50 3.40 -0.12 21.09
C LYS A 50 2.40 -1.13 20.52
N TRP A 51 1.12 -1.01 20.89
CA TRP A 51 0.07 -1.85 20.35
C TRP A 51 -0.09 -1.66 18.85
N GLY A 52 -0.15 -0.41 18.38
CA GLY A 52 -0.28 -0.08 16.95
C GLY A 52 0.87 -0.64 16.13
N TYR A 53 2.11 -0.48 16.62
CA TYR A 53 3.29 -1.06 15.97
C TYR A 53 3.22 -2.59 15.89
N LYS A 54 2.86 -3.25 17.00
CA LYS A 54 2.71 -4.71 17.03
C LYS A 54 1.62 -5.17 16.07
N TYR A 55 0.45 -4.53 16.10
CA TYR A 55 -0.67 -4.86 15.23
C TYR A 55 -0.29 -4.71 13.75
N LEU A 56 0.36 -3.61 13.38
CA LEU A 56 0.82 -3.37 12.02
C LEU A 56 1.84 -4.41 11.57
N LYS A 57 2.80 -4.77 12.44
CA LYS A 57 3.78 -5.83 12.14
C LYS A 57 3.09 -7.18 11.91
N ASP A 58 2.16 -7.55 12.79
CA ASP A 58 1.44 -8.81 12.69
C ASP A 58 0.55 -8.85 11.43
N TYR A 59 -0.06 -7.72 11.07
CA TYR A 59 -0.86 -7.56 9.86
C TYR A 59 -0.01 -7.75 8.60
N VAL A 60 1.11 -7.01 8.49
CA VAL A 60 2.05 -7.13 7.36
C VAL A 60 2.59 -8.54 7.24
N GLN A 61 2.96 -9.18 8.36
CA GLN A 61 3.46 -10.56 8.33
C GLN A 61 2.42 -11.55 7.80
N LYS A 62 1.14 -11.38 8.15
CA LYS A 62 0.05 -12.23 7.62
C LYS A 62 -0.10 -12.05 6.12
N ASP A 63 -0.10 -10.81 5.64
CA ASP A 63 -0.25 -10.50 4.22
C ASP A 63 0.92 -11.06 3.40
N VAL A 64 2.16 -10.92 3.89
CA VAL A 64 3.36 -11.50 3.27
C VAL A 64 3.28 -13.03 3.22
N ASN A 65 2.84 -13.67 4.29
CA ASN A 65 2.70 -15.13 4.33
C ASN A 65 1.60 -15.63 3.36
N GLN A 66 0.47 -14.94 3.29
CA GLN A 66 -0.61 -15.26 2.35
C GLN A 66 -0.16 -15.10 0.90
N PHE A 67 0.58 -14.02 0.60
CA PHE A 67 1.16 -13.80 -0.70
C PHE A 67 2.12 -14.94 -1.09
N ALA A 68 3.06 -15.29 -0.21
CA ALA A 68 4.04 -16.33 -0.48
C ALA A 68 3.37 -17.69 -0.76
N GLN A 69 2.30 -18.03 -0.03
CA GLN A 69 1.52 -19.24 -0.28
C GLN A 69 0.81 -19.21 -1.64
N LEU A 70 0.21 -18.07 -2.00
CA LEU A 70 -0.46 -17.91 -3.29
C LEU A 70 0.56 -18.02 -4.43
N GLU A 71 1.67 -17.29 -4.33
CA GLU A 71 2.77 -17.31 -5.29
C GLU A 71 3.30 -18.72 -5.51
N GLU A 72 3.59 -19.45 -4.44
CA GLU A 72 4.07 -20.83 -4.53
C GLU A 72 3.04 -21.73 -5.22
N SER A 73 1.76 -21.58 -4.90
CA SER A 73 0.69 -22.38 -5.52
C SER A 73 0.57 -22.10 -7.02
N THR A 74 0.65 -20.83 -7.43
CA THR A 74 0.57 -20.41 -8.84
C THR A 74 1.82 -20.85 -9.60
N LYS A 75 3.02 -20.75 -9.02
CA LYS A 75 4.26 -21.27 -9.62
C LYS A 75 4.19 -22.77 -9.85
N ARG A 76 3.68 -23.54 -8.88
CA ARG A 76 3.49 -24.98 -9.04
C ARG A 76 2.54 -25.30 -10.18
N GLN A 77 1.38 -24.62 -10.26
CA GLN A 77 0.44 -24.79 -11.37
C GLN A 77 1.05 -24.44 -12.74
N LEU A 78 1.82 -23.36 -12.80
CA LEU A 78 2.54 -22.95 -14.01
C LEU A 78 3.51 -24.04 -14.49
N THR A 79 4.30 -24.59 -13.57
CA THR A 79 5.24 -25.68 -13.86
C THR A 79 4.51 -26.91 -14.38
N LEU A 80 3.39 -27.29 -13.75
CA LEU A 80 2.57 -28.42 -14.19
C LEU A 80 2.00 -28.22 -15.60
N GLU A 81 1.48 -27.04 -15.93
CA GLU A 81 0.95 -26.75 -17.27
C GLU A 81 2.07 -26.67 -18.32
N LYS A 82 3.25 -26.14 -17.97
CA LYS A 82 4.45 -26.18 -18.83
C LYS A 82 4.90 -27.62 -19.12
N GLN A 83 4.91 -28.47 -18.09
CA GLN A 83 5.21 -29.89 -18.24
C GLN A 83 4.14 -30.60 -19.09
N ARG A 84 2.87 -30.30 -18.88
CA ARG A 84 1.76 -30.85 -19.68
C ARG A 84 1.89 -30.49 -21.15
N LYS A 85 2.30 -29.25 -21.45
CA LYS A 85 2.60 -28.80 -22.83
C LYS A 85 3.75 -29.59 -23.45
N GLN A 86 4.81 -29.84 -22.68
CA GLN A 86 5.95 -30.64 -23.13
C GLN A 86 5.54 -32.07 -23.42
N ASN A 87 4.84 -32.72 -22.47
CA ASN A 87 4.35 -34.09 -22.65
C ASN A 87 3.41 -34.23 -23.86
N LEU A 88 2.58 -33.20 -24.13
CA LEU A 88 1.73 -33.17 -25.31
C LEU A 88 2.55 -33.11 -26.61
N PHE A 89 3.64 -32.33 -26.61
CA PHE A 89 4.55 -32.25 -27.74
C PHE A 89 5.28 -33.58 -27.94
N ASP A 90 5.81 -34.18 -26.88
CA ASP A 90 6.54 -35.44 -26.93
C ASP A 90 5.66 -36.56 -27.53
N ARG A 91 4.42 -36.69 -27.04
CA ARG A 91 3.42 -37.64 -27.59
C ARG A 91 3.05 -37.36 -29.04
N PHE A 92 3.05 -36.09 -29.47
CA PHE A 92 2.73 -35.74 -30.84
C PHE A 92 3.84 -36.17 -31.81
N ILE A 93 5.10 -36.07 -31.39
CA ILE A 93 6.27 -36.43 -32.20
C ILE A 93 6.69 -37.91 -32.07
N GLU A 94 6.06 -38.67 -31.17
CA GLU A 94 6.36 -40.09 -30.97
C GLU A 94 6.24 -40.89 -32.29
N PRO A 95 7.16 -41.83 -32.56
CA PRO A 95 7.14 -42.63 -33.79
C PRO A 95 5.84 -43.42 -33.99
N GLU A 96 5.16 -43.77 -32.90
CA GLU A 96 3.88 -44.48 -32.89
C GLU A 96 2.72 -43.59 -33.38
N ASN A 97 2.87 -42.26 -33.33
CA ASN A 97 1.88 -41.30 -33.81
C ASN A 97 2.13 -40.84 -35.26
N LYS A 98 2.93 -41.56 -36.06
CA LYS A 98 3.25 -41.19 -37.46
C LYS A 98 2.02 -40.94 -38.34
N ASN A 99 0.96 -41.73 -38.13
CA ASN A 99 -0.29 -41.61 -38.88
C ASN A 99 -1.29 -40.64 -38.25
N GLY A 100 -0.97 -40.05 -37.09
CA GLY A 100 -1.88 -39.20 -36.33
C GLY A 100 -3.02 -39.96 -35.63
N GLU A 101 -2.90 -41.29 -35.47
CA GLU A 101 -3.93 -42.14 -34.86
C GLU A 101 -4.09 -41.92 -33.35
N MET A 102 -3.02 -41.54 -32.64
CA MET A 102 -3.10 -41.24 -31.20
C MET A 102 -3.48 -39.78 -30.94
N ILE A 103 -2.89 -38.85 -31.69
CA ILE A 103 -3.18 -37.42 -31.61
C ILE A 103 -3.14 -36.84 -33.02
N SER A 104 -4.30 -36.39 -33.49
CA SER A 104 -4.39 -35.68 -34.76
C SER A 104 -3.75 -34.30 -34.67
N SER A 105 -3.36 -33.74 -35.82
CA SER A 105 -2.80 -32.38 -35.90
C SER A 105 -3.78 -31.31 -35.40
N VAL A 106 -5.09 -31.55 -35.59
CA VAL A 106 -6.17 -30.66 -35.15
C VAL A 106 -6.29 -30.71 -33.63
N ASP A 107 -6.37 -31.92 -33.04
CA ASP A 107 -6.47 -32.09 -31.58
C ASP A 107 -5.24 -31.55 -30.85
N TYR A 108 -4.04 -31.76 -31.41
CA TYR A 108 -2.82 -31.20 -30.89
C TYR A 108 -2.87 -29.67 -30.86
N LYS A 109 -3.30 -29.04 -31.95
CA LYS A 109 -3.38 -27.57 -32.06
C LYS A 109 -4.38 -26.99 -31.06
N GLU A 110 -5.53 -27.64 -30.90
CA GLU A 110 -6.55 -27.23 -29.95
C GLU A 110 -6.05 -27.34 -28.50
N LYS A 111 -5.58 -28.52 -28.08
CA LYS A 111 -5.04 -28.75 -26.73
C LYS A 111 -3.84 -27.86 -26.41
N LYS A 112 -2.94 -27.65 -27.37
CA LYS A 112 -1.81 -26.72 -27.23
C LYS A 112 -2.30 -25.28 -27.03
N GLY A 113 -3.34 -24.89 -27.77
CA GLY A 113 -3.98 -23.58 -27.63
C GLY A 113 -4.56 -23.37 -26.23
N GLU A 114 -5.29 -24.35 -25.71
CA GLU A 114 -5.84 -24.31 -24.35
C GLU A 114 -4.76 -24.21 -23.28
N ILE A 115 -3.74 -25.07 -23.34
CA ILE A 115 -2.64 -25.07 -22.36
C ILE A 115 -1.87 -23.74 -22.43
N THR A 116 -1.63 -23.22 -23.64
CA THR A 116 -0.92 -21.93 -23.80
C THR A 116 -1.74 -20.77 -23.23
N LYS A 117 -3.07 -20.77 -23.42
CA LYS A 117 -3.95 -19.78 -22.78
C LYS A 117 -3.88 -19.85 -21.25
N ARG A 118 -3.93 -21.06 -20.68
CA ARG A 118 -3.81 -21.26 -19.22
C ARG A 118 -2.49 -20.76 -18.68
N ILE A 119 -1.37 -21.07 -19.36
CA ILE A 119 -0.05 -20.56 -19.00
C ILE A 119 -0.04 -19.03 -18.99
N ALA A 120 -0.57 -18.39 -20.05
CA ALA A 120 -0.62 -16.93 -20.12
C ALA A 120 -1.43 -16.31 -18.97
N ILE A 121 -2.57 -16.92 -18.61
CA ILE A 121 -3.39 -16.50 -17.47
C ILE A 121 -2.61 -16.61 -16.15
N LEU A 122 -1.91 -17.73 -15.92
CA LEU A 122 -1.14 -17.93 -14.69
C LEU A 122 0.06 -16.97 -14.60
N GLU A 123 0.72 -16.67 -15.72
CA GLU A 123 1.81 -15.69 -15.78
C GLU A 123 1.30 -14.27 -15.50
N ASP A 124 0.14 -13.89 -16.06
CA ASP A 124 -0.50 -12.60 -15.79
C ASP A 124 -0.95 -12.45 -14.33
N GLN A 125 -1.55 -13.50 -13.75
CA GLN A 125 -1.92 -13.53 -12.34
C GLN A 125 -0.71 -13.30 -11.43
N LEU A 126 0.41 -13.94 -11.76
CA LEU A 126 1.64 -13.86 -10.98
C LEU A 126 2.28 -12.47 -11.12
N GLN A 127 2.29 -11.89 -12.31
CA GLN A 127 2.76 -10.53 -12.56
C GLN A 127 1.89 -9.48 -11.85
N THR A 128 0.57 -9.64 -11.92
CA THR A 128 -0.38 -8.77 -11.20
C THR A 128 -0.15 -8.84 -9.70
N SER A 129 0.12 -10.04 -9.17
CA SER A 129 0.48 -10.23 -7.77
C SER A 129 1.72 -9.44 -7.38
N TYR A 130 2.80 -9.50 -8.17
CA TYR A 130 4.02 -8.73 -7.90
C TYR A 130 3.79 -7.21 -7.97
N ASN A 131 3.09 -6.72 -8.99
CA ASN A 131 2.78 -5.30 -9.10
C ASN A 131 1.98 -4.80 -7.87
N ASN A 132 1.04 -5.62 -7.38
CA ASN A 132 0.26 -5.29 -6.19
C ASN A 132 1.12 -5.26 -4.92
N LEU A 133 2.10 -6.15 -4.78
CA LEU A 133 3.07 -6.09 -3.68
C LEU A 133 3.95 -4.85 -3.75
N ASP A 134 4.47 -4.52 -4.93
CA ASP A 134 5.33 -3.35 -5.09
C ASP A 134 4.57 -2.08 -4.70
N HIS A 135 3.34 -1.91 -5.19
CA HIS A 135 2.46 -0.82 -4.78
C HIS A 135 2.12 -0.83 -3.29
N ALA A 136 1.91 -2.02 -2.69
CA ALA A 136 1.68 -2.13 -1.26
C ALA A 136 2.92 -1.73 -0.45
N SER A 137 4.13 -2.07 -0.91
CA SER A 137 5.40 -1.69 -0.26
C SER A 137 5.65 -0.18 -0.33
N GLU A 138 5.40 0.45 -1.47
CA GLU A 138 5.51 1.89 -1.67
C GLU A 138 4.51 2.68 -0.81
N ASN A 139 3.33 2.12 -0.59
CA ASN A 139 2.29 2.75 0.22
C ASN A 139 2.42 2.46 1.71
N THR A 140 2.95 1.31 2.14
CA THR A 140 3.18 0.97 3.55
C THR A 140 4.48 1.54 4.11
N GLY A 141 5.43 1.89 3.24
CA GLY A 141 6.63 2.65 3.61
C GLY A 141 6.38 4.10 4.02
N LYS A 142 5.16 4.65 3.82
CA LYS A 142 4.80 6.05 4.10
C LYS A 142 4.00 6.31 5.40
N PRO A 143 3.03 5.48 5.83
CA PRO A 143 2.23 5.77 7.02
C PRO A 143 2.99 5.56 8.34
N LEU A 144 3.99 4.67 8.37
CA LEU A 144 4.79 4.41 9.56
C LEU A 144 5.76 5.56 9.89
N PRO A 145 6.54 6.09 8.93
CA PRO A 145 7.27 7.33 9.14
C PRO A 145 6.32 8.48 9.44
N PHE A 146 5.14 8.57 8.82
CA PHE A 146 4.20 9.66 9.08
C PHE A 146 3.70 9.69 10.53
N LEU A 147 3.34 8.56 11.14
CA LEU A 147 2.92 8.53 12.55
C LEU A 147 4.08 8.84 13.52
N ILE A 148 5.29 8.39 13.16
CA ILE A 148 6.51 8.71 13.90
C ILE A 148 6.84 10.21 13.76
N GLU A 149 6.80 10.76 12.55
CA GLU A 149 7.01 12.18 12.24
C GLU A 149 5.92 13.08 12.82
N LEU A 150 4.66 12.62 12.90
CA LEU A 150 3.59 13.34 13.57
C LEU A 150 3.85 13.38 15.07
N SER A 151 4.30 12.26 15.66
CA SER A 151 4.66 12.21 17.08
C SER A 151 5.92 13.04 17.39
N ILE A 152 6.91 13.05 16.49
CA ILE A 152 8.14 13.86 16.59
C ILE A 152 7.80 15.34 16.36
N GLY A 153 6.96 15.65 15.38
CA GLY A 153 6.51 17.00 15.05
C GLY A 153 5.65 17.60 16.16
N LEU A 154 4.75 16.82 16.76
CA LEU A 154 4.00 17.22 17.96
C LEU A 154 4.95 17.42 19.16
N LYS A 155 5.95 16.55 19.35
CA LYS A 155 6.98 16.72 20.40
C LYS A 155 7.89 17.94 20.16
N MET A 156 8.25 18.24 18.91
CA MET A 156 9.06 19.41 18.55
C MET A 156 8.25 20.71 18.64
N ALA A 157 6.96 20.70 18.28
CA ALA A 157 6.05 21.82 18.45
C ALA A 157 5.78 22.10 19.96
N ALA A 158 5.74 21.05 20.78
CA ALA A 158 5.63 21.14 22.24
C ALA A 158 6.92 21.59 22.93
N GLY A 159 8.08 21.48 22.26
CA GLY A 159 9.39 21.56 22.86
C GLY A 159 10.37 22.40 22.07
N SER A 160 10.27 23.72 22.17
CA SER A 160 11.45 24.59 22.00
C SER A 160 12.44 24.35 23.15
N ARG A 161 13.17 23.24 23.10
CA ARG A 161 14.52 23.12 23.69
C ARG A 161 15.25 21.91 23.11
N LYS A 162 16.38 22.23 22.49
CA LYS A 162 17.40 21.36 21.89
C LYS A 162 17.65 20.08 22.70
N GLU A 163 17.37 18.92 22.15
CA GLU A 163 18.18 17.72 22.41
C GLU A 163 18.44 16.99 21.09
N SER A 164 19.73 16.98 20.73
CA SER A 164 20.29 16.21 19.63
C SER A 164 20.33 14.75 20.06
N TYR A 165 19.57 13.89 19.36
CA TYR A 165 19.78 12.45 19.45
C TYR A 165 20.31 11.95 18.10
N SER A 166 21.60 11.60 18.11
CA SER A 166 22.29 10.89 17.04
C SER A 166 21.70 9.47 16.92
N LEU A 167 20.98 9.22 15.82
CA LEU A 167 20.64 7.86 15.40
C LEU A 167 21.89 7.19 14.84
N ARG A 168 22.53 6.33 15.64
CA ARG A 168 23.42 5.29 15.12
C ARG A 168 22.56 4.06 14.81
N LEU A 169 22.44 3.77 13.53
CA LEU A 169 21.93 2.50 13.01
C LEU A 169 22.93 1.39 13.34
N ILE A 170 22.46 0.35 14.03
CA ILE A 170 23.00 -1.02 14.00
C ILE A 170 21.83 -1.95 13.79
#